data_AF-A0A2V6T2N4-F1
#
_entry.id   AF-A0A2V6T2N4-F1
#
_cell.length_a   1.000
_cell.length_b   1.000
_cell.length_c   1.000
_cell.angle_alpha   90.00
_cell.angle_beta   90.00
_cell.angle_gamma   90.00
#
_symmetry.space_group_name_H-M   'P 1'
#
loop_
_entity.id
_entity.type
_entity.pdbx_description
1 polymer ?
#
loop_
_entity_poly.entity_id
_entity_poly.type
_entity_poly.pdbx_seq_one_letter_code
_entity_poly.pdbx_strand_id
1 'polypeptide(L)'
;MLRDAVSPGEEPGLGAPAPRQLRHARGGRDPGVLIIPAIDLRDGRCVRLVEGRAETATVFGDDPVAMARRWVTAGARRLHVVDLDGAFAGEPRQLPQVAAIVAAVPVPVEAGGGLRELAAVEATLGAGTRWAILGTSAALDAALLDAACRRWPGRILVGVDAVDGRVAVRGWTDVLPL
;
A
#
# COMPACT_ATOMS: atom_id res chain seq x y z
N MET A 1 -8.27 20.86 17.73
CA MET A 1 -9.26 20.78 16.63
C MET A 1 -8.74 19.78 15.61
N LEU A 2 -9.25 18.55 15.62
CA LEU A 2 -9.04 17.67 14.46
C LEU A 2 -9.82 18.27 13.30
N ARG A 3 -9.19 18.39 12.13
CA ARG A 3 -9.88 18.74 10.90
C ARG A 3 -10.59 17.48 10.39
N ASP A 4 -11.81 17.65 9.90
CA ASP A 4 -12.59 16.56 9.32
C ASP A 4 -11.88 15.94 8.12
N ALA A 5 -12.24 14.70 7.80
CA ALA A 5 -11.72 13.98 6.65
C ALA A 5 -12.07 14.73 5.35
N VAL A 6 -11.10 14.88 4.45
CA VAL A 6 -11.31 15.52 3.14
C VAL A 6 -11.91 14.52 2.18
N SER A 7 -13.02 14.89 1.52
CA SER A 7 -13.72 14.04 0.56
C SER A 7 -12.88 13.77 -0.70
N PRO A 8 -12.99 12.58 -1.32
CA PRO A 8 -12.37 12.31 -2.61
C PRO A 8 -12.85 13.31 -3.68
N GLY A 9 -11.96 14.15 -4.18
CA GLY A 9 -12.26 15.16 -5.21
C GLY A 9 -12.25 16.62 -4.74
N GLU A 10 -12.16 16.86 -3.43
CA GLU A 10 -12.03 18.21 -2.84
C GLU A 10 -10.59 18.53 -2.40
N GLU A 11 -9.59 17.88 -3.01
CA GLU A 11 -8.21 18.35 -2.91
C GLU A 11 -8.15 19.75 -3.56
N PRO A 12 -7.92 20.84 -2.81
CA PRO A 12 -7.61 22.11 -3.44
C PRO A 12 -6.41 21.85 -4.34
N GLY A 13 -6.37 22.47 -5.52
CA GLY A 13 -5.22 22.40 -6.43
C GLY A 13 -3.95 22.94 -5.75
N LEU A 14 -3.37 22.14 -4.87
CA LEU A 14 -2.10 22.37 -4.22
C LEU A 14 -1.08 21.98 -5.28
N GLY A 15 -0.72 22.95 -6.11
CA GLY A 15 0.53 22.86 -6.86
C GLY A 15 1.59 22.34 -5.90
N ALA A 16 2.22 21.22 -6.27
CA ALA A 16 3.07 20.45 -5.38
C ALA A 16 3.96 21.41 -4.57
N PRO A 17 3.88 21.40 -3.23
CA PRO A 17 4.68 22.34 -2.46
C PRO A 17 6.14 22.14 -2.87
N ALA A 18 6.81 23.27 -3.16
CA ALA A 18 8.20 23.23 -3.57
C ALA A 18 9.00 22.37 -2.56
N PRO A 19 10.00 21.57 -3.00
CA PRO A 19 10.73 20.59 -2.18
C PRO A 19 11.38 21.11 -0.88
N ARG A 20 11.29 22.41 -0.63
CA ARG A 20 11.82 23.14 0.52
C ARG A 20 10.99 22.97 1.79
N GLN A 21 9.70 22.63 1.71
CA GLN A 21 8.86 22.41 2.90
C GLN A 21 9.12 21.08 3.62
N LEU A 22 9.95 20.20 3.03
CA LEU A 22 10.34 18.92 3.62
C LEU A 22 11.76 18.95 4.24
N ARG A 23 12.42 20.12 4.32
CA ARG A 23 13.78 20.22 4.86
C ARG A 23 13.86 21.01 6.18
N HIS A 24 14.05 20.20 7.24
CA HIS A 24 14.78 20.45 8.48
C HIS A 24 14.14 21.33 9.57
N ALA A 25 13.72 20.67 10.65
CA ALA A 25 14.12 21.10 11.99
C ALA A 25 15.41 20.34 12.37
N ARG A 26 16.55 21.05 12.35
CA ARG A 26 17.75 20.59 13.06
C ARG A 26 17.46 20.76 14.55
N GLY A 27 17.46 19.67 15.30
CA GLY A 27 17.36 19.67 16.76
C GLY A 27 16.11 18.96 17.30
N GLY A 28 16.30 17.69 17.72
CA GLY A 28 15.58 17.11 18.85
C GLY A 28 14.06 17.01 18.78
N ARG A 29 13.53 16.16 17.89
CA ARG A 29 12.45 15.17 18.12
C ARG A 29 12.05 14.59 16.77
N ASP A 30 12.04 13.27 16.65
CA ASP A 30 11.40 12.57 15.54
C ASP A 30 9.95 13.06 15.48
N PRO A 31 9.45 13.61 14.36
CA PRO A 31 8.03 13.95 14.27
C PRO A 31 7.29 12.65 14.55
N GLY A 32 6.49 12.60 15.62
CA GLY A 32 5.88 11.35 16.14
C GLY A 32 4.91 10.64 15.19
N VAL A 33 4.91 10.99 13.90
CA VAL A 33 4.10 10.44 12.82
C VAL A 33 5.03 9.96 11.70
N LEU A 34 4.88 8.70 11.31
CA LEU A 34 5.54 8.14 10.13
C LEU A 34 4.65 8.38 8.90
N ILE A 35 5.17 9.09 7.91
CA ILE A 35 4.52 9.23 6.60
C ILE A 35 4.98 8.07 5.71
N ILE A 36 4.01 7.29 5.20
CA ILE A 36 4.24 6.14 4.31
C ILE A 36 3.54 6.42 2.98
N PRO A 37 4.26 6.87 1.94
CA PRO A 37 3.67 7.05 0.62
C PRO A 37 3.23 5.73 0.01
N ALA A 38 2.05 5.73 -0.61
CA ALA A 38 1.50 4.60 -1.34
C ALA A 38 1.84 4.67 -2.85
N ILE A 39 2.07 3.50 -3.45
CA ILE A 39 2.19 3.29 -4.89
C ILE A 39 1.23 2.16 -5.25
N ASP A 40 0.12 2.52 -5.89
CA ASP A 40 -0.84 1.53 -6.39
C ASP A 40 -0.46 1.16 -7.82
N LEU A 41 -0.38 -0.14 -8.06
CA LEU A 41 0.10 -0.73 -9.30
C LEU A 41 -1.04 -1.37 -10.08
N ARG A 42 -1.17 -0.99 -11.35
CA ARG A 42 -2.13 -1.59 -12.28
C ARG A 42 -1.59 -1.57 -13.70
N ASP A 43 -1.67 -2.69 -14.41
CA ASP A 43 -1.13 -2.87 -15.76
C ASP A 43 0.34 -2.39 -15.90
N GLY A 44 1.14 -2.62 -14.84
CA GLY A 44 2.54 -2.21 -14.75
C GLY A 44 2.78 -0.70 -14.50
N ARG A 45 1.75 0.09 -14.23
CA ARG A 45 1.80 1.55 -14.06
C ARG A 45 1.42 1.97 -12.65
N CYS A 46 1.82 3.17 -12.26
CA CYS A 46 1.33 3.84 -11.05
C CYS A 46 -0.04 4.44 -11.32
N VAL A 47 -1.05 4.01 -10.59
CA VAL A 47 -2.41 4.53 -10.70
C VAL A 47 -2.91 5.05 -9.35
N ARG A 48 -4.09 5.68 -9.35
CA ARG A 48 -4.89 5.92 -8.16
C ARG A 48 -6.34 5.64 -8.50
N LEU A 49 -7.05 4.97 -7.60
CA LEU A 49 -8.49 4.77 -7.69
C LEU A 49 -9.20 5.79 -6.79
N VAL A 50 -10.39 6.21 -7.20
CA VAL A 50 -11.33 6.94 -6.34
C VAL A 50 -12.20 5.90 -5.63
N GLU A 51 -12.12 5.86 -4.29
CA GLU A 51 -12.89 4.91 -3.46
C GLU A 51 -12.72 3.44 -3.86
N GLY A 52 -11.52 3.05 -4.32
CA GLY A 52 -11.23 1.66 -4.71
C GLY A 52 -11.92 1.18 -6.00
N ARG A 53 -12.66 2.04 -6.71
CA ARG A 53 -13.38 1.69 -7.93
C ARG A 53 -12.45 1.57 -9.13
N ALA A 54 -12.38 0.39 -9.74
CA ALA A 54 -11.45 0.09 -10.83
C ALA A 54 -11.65 1.00 -12.06
N GLU A 55 -12.88 1.38 -12.36
CA GLU A 55 -13.26 2.24 -13.46
C GLU A 55 -12.82 3.71 -13.30
N THR A 56 -12.38 4.09 -12.09
CA THR A 56 -11.93 5.46 -11.78
C THR A 56 -10.42 5.63 -11.83
N ALA A 57 -9.71 4.65 -12.39
CA ALA A 57 -8.25 4.65 -12.42
C ALA A 57 -7.70 5.87 -13.17
N THR A 58 -6.95 6.69 -12.45
CA THR A 58 -6.14 7.77 -13.03
C THR A 58 -4.68 7.32 -13.06
N VAL A 59 -4.01 7.42 -14.21
CA VAL A 59 -2.59 7.10 -14.34
C VAL A 59 -1.75 8.27 -13.83
N PHE A 60 -0.87 8.00 -12.86
CA PHE A 60 0.04 8.98 -12.26
C PHE A 60 1.49 8.86 -12.78
N GLY A 61 1.82 7.75 -13.43
CA GLY A 61 3.10 7.56 -14.10
C GLY A 61 3.29 6.13 -14.59
N ASP A 62 4.10 5.97 -15.64
CA ASP A 62 4.34 4.66 -16.27
C ASP A 62 5.58 3.94 -15.71
N ASP A 63 6.32 4.55 -14.79
CA ASP A 63 7.52 3.98 -14.18
C ASP A 63 7.39 3.90 -12.64
N PRO A 64 7.02 2.72 -12.10
CA PRO A 64 6.93 2.49 -10.67
C PRO A 64 8.24 2.68 -9.90
N VAL A 65 9.39 2.38 -10.53
CA VAL A 65 10.70 2.53 -9.90
C VAL A 65 11.06 4.01 -9.77
N ALA A 66 10.80 4.81 -10.81
CA ALA A 66 10.98 6.26 -10.74
C ALA A 66 10.08 6.89 -9.66
N MET A 67 8.83 6.43 -9.54
CA MET A 67 7.92 6.90 -8.48
C MET A 67 8.46 6.57 -7.08
N ALA A 68 8.92 5.34 -6.86
CA ALA A 68 9.51 4.92 -5.59
C ALA A 68 10.73 5.77 -5.22
N ARG A 69 11.66 5.98 -6.16
CA ARG A 69 12.84 6.85 -5.97
C ARG A 69 12.45 8.29 -5.66
N ARG A 70 11.40 8.81 -6.29
CA ARG A 70 10.87 10.15 -6.03
C ARG A 70 10.39 10.28 -4.58
N TRP A 71 9.66 9.29 -4.06
CA TRP A 71 9.22 9.29 -2.66
C TRP A 71 10.37 9.23 -1.68
N VAL A 72 11.37 8.37 -1.94
CA VAL A 72 12.57 8.28 -1.09
C VAL A 72 13.35 9.59 -1.12
N THR A 73 13.52 10.20 -2.29
CA THR A 73 14.20 11.51 -2.43
C THR A 73 13.46 12.62 -1.65
N ALA A 74 12.13 12.51 -1.55
CA ALA A 74 11.31 13.41 -0.74
C ALA A 74 11.38 13.14 0.78
N GLY A 75 12.08 12.07 1.21
CA GLY A 75 12.31 11.75 2.62
C GLY A 75 11.45 10.61 3.17
N ALA A 76 10.77 9.84 2.32
CA ALA A 76 10.05 8.65 2.76
C ALA A 76 10.99 7.65 3.45
N ARG A 77 10.58 7.13 4.60
CA ARG A 77 11.34 6.12 5.38
C ARG A 77 10.80 4.69 5.19
N ARG A 78 9.67 4.55 4.50
CA ARG A 78 8.97 3.31 4.17
C ARG A 78 8.07 3.58 2.96
N LEU A 79 7.83 2.57 2.14
CA LEU A 79 6.87 2.64 1.04
C LEU A 79 5.78 1.58 1.22
N HIS A 80 4.55 1.96 0.88
CA HIS A 80 3.39 1.08 0.78
C HIS A 80 3.12 0.79 -0.70
N VAL A 81 3.06 -0.48 -1.10
CA VAL A 81 2.86 -0.86 -2.51
C VAL A 81 1.67 -1.80 -2.62
N VAL A 82 0.71 -1.47 -3.46
CA VAL A 82 -0.49 -2.29 -3.67
C VAL A 82 -0.54 -2.80 -5.09
N ASP A 83 -0.55 -4.12 -5.26
CA ASP A 83 -0.88 -4.76 -6.52
C ASP A 83 -2.40 -4.82 -6.68
N LEU A 84 -2.97 -3.87 -7.42
CA LEU A 84 -4.41 -3.79 -7.62
C LEU A 84 -4.92 -4.90 -8.54
N ASP A 85 -4.15 -5.27 -9.57
CA ASP A 85 -4.50 -6.40 -10.45
C ASP A 85 -4.62 -7.68 -9.64
N GLY A 86 -3.67 -7.91 -8.71
CA GLY A 86 -3.72 -9.03 -7.81
C GLY A 86 -4.83 -8.93 -6.77
N ALA A 87 -5.14 -7.74 -6.27
CA ALA A 87 -6.27 -7.53 -5.36
C ALA A 87 -7.60 -7.96 -6.00
N PHE A 88 -7.83 -7.61 -7.27
CA PHE A 88 -9.03 -8.00 -8.01
C PHE A 88 -9.00 -9.47 -8.44
N ALA A 89 -7.88 -9.97 -8.97
CA ALA A 89 -7.75 -11.35 -9.44
C ALA A 89 -7.75 -12.38 -8.30
N GLY A 90 -7.27 -11.99 -7.12
CA GLY A 90 -7.12 -12.88 -5.97
C GLY A 90 -5.81 -13.63 -5.85
N GLU A 91 -4.83 -13.26 -6.64
CA GLU A 91 -3.45 -13.77 -6.62
C GLU A 91 -2.52 -12.66 -7.10
N PRO A 92 -1.27 -12.54 -6.61
CA PRO A 92 -0.35 -11.50 -7.07
C PRO A 92 -0.12 -11.53 -8.59
N ARG A 93 -0.21 -10.37 -9.24
CA ARG A 93 0.01 -10.16 -10.68
C ARG A 93 1.19 -9.23 -11.00
N GLN A 94 1.68 -8.49 -10.01
CA GLN A 94 2.74 -7.48 -10.20
C GLN A 94 3.99 -7.69 -9.33
N LEU A 95 4.27 -8.95 -8.97
CA LEU A 95 5.50 -9.30 -8.22
C LEU A 95 6.80 -8.80 -8.89
N PRO A 96 6.97 -8.84 -10.24
CA PRO A 96 8.17 -8.29 -10.87
C PRO A 96 8.37 -6.79 -10.63
N GLN A 97 7.28 -6.00 -10.67
CA GLN A 97 7.29 -4.56 -10.39
C GLN A 97 7.61 -4.29 -8.92
N VAL A 98 7.01 -5.07 -8.01
CA VAL A 98 7.30 -5.00 -6.56
C VAL A 98 8.78 -5.29 -6.31
N ALA A 99 9.32 -6.36 -6.88
CA ALA A 99 10.74 -6.72 -6.76
C ALA A 99 11.67 -5.62 -7.31
N ALA A 100 11.31 -5.04 -8.46
CA ALA A 100 12.06 -3.93 -9.05
C ALA A 100 12.06 -2.68 -8.16
N ILE A 101 10.93 -2.35 -7.53
CA ILE A 101 10.84 -1.25 -6.55
C ILE A 101 11.76 -1.53 -5.36
N VAL A 102 11.63 -2.71 -4.75
CA VAL A 102 12.45 -3.11 -3.58
C VAL A 102 13.93 -3.01 -3.88
N ALA A 103 14.38 -3.51 -5.04
CA ALA A 103 15.79 -3.46 -5.43
C ALA A 103 16.32 -2.04 -5.67
N ALA A 104 15.43 -1.09 -6.00
CA ALA A 104 15.82 0.26 -6.41
C ALA A 104 15.87 1.28 -5.26
N VAL A 105 15.40 0.93 -4.06
CA VAL A 105 15.30 1.85 -2.93
C VAL A 105 15.93 1.29 -1.65
N PRO A 106 16.56 2.13 -0.80
CA PRO A 106 17.20 1.68 0.43
C PRO A 106 16.25 1.56 1.63
N VAL A 107 14.95 1.84 1.45
CA VAL A 107 13.95 1.87 2.52
C VAL A 107 13.09 0.62 2.49
N PRO A 108 12.57 0.14 3.63
CA PRO A 108 11.71 -1.02 3.64
C PRO A 108 10.39 -0.77 2.88
N VAL A 109 9.96 -1.80 2.16
CA VAL A 109 8.70 -1.81 1.40
C VAL A 109 7.74 -2.80 2.06
N GLU A 110 6.50 -2.39 2.25
CA GLU A 110 5.38 -3.29 2.51
C GLU A 110 4.57 -3.48 1.22
N ALA A 111 4.07 -4.70 0.98
CA ALA A 111 3.27 -4.97 -0.21
C ALA A 111 2.04 -5.83 0.07
N GLY A 112 0.94 -5.50 -0.60
CA GLY A 112 -0.31 -6.26 -0.60
C GLY A 112 -0.91 -6.41 -1.98
N GLY A 113 -1.97 -7.19 -2.09
CA GLY A 113 -2.69 -7.48 -3.33
C GLY A 113 -2.77 -8.97 -3.62
N GLY A 114 -3.98 -9.55 -3.51
CA GLY A 114 -4.22 -10.94 -3.89
C GLY A 114 -3.65 -12.03 -2.97
N LEU A 115 -3.26 -11.71 -1.73
CA LEU A 115 -2.65 -12.71 -0.82
C LEU A 115 -3.69 -13.64 -0.19
N ARG A 116 -4.23 -14.58 -0.96
CA ARG A 116 -5.30 -15.51 -0.53
C ARG A 116 -4.79 -16.88 -0.06
N GLU A 117 -3.48 -17.12 -0.14
CA GLU A 117 -2.84 -18.37 0.29
C GLU A 117 -1.40 -18.14 0.76
N LEU A 118 -0.83 -19.10 1.49
CA LEU A 118 0.53 -18.97 2.04
C LEU A 118 1.60 -18.85 0.94
N ALA A 119 1.41 -19.49 -0.21
CA ALA A 119 2.34 -19.40 -1.34
C ALA A 119 2.42 -17.97 -1.88
N ALA A 120 1.29 -17.26 -1.97
CA ALA A 120 1.26 -15.86 -2.36
C ALA A 120 2.00 -14.98 -1.35
N VAL A 121 1.81 -15.21 -0.04
CA VAL A 121 2.55 -14.51 1.03
C VAL A 121 4.05 -14.76 0.89
N GLU A 122 4.45 -16.03 0.70
CA GLU A 122 5.86 -16.42 0.53
C GLU A 122 6.48 -15.74 -0.70
N ALA A 123 5.76 -15.70 -1.82
CA ALA A 123 6.20 -15.04 -3.05
C ALA A 123 6.38 -13.52 -2.87
N THR A 124 5.42 -12.85 -2.22
CA THR A 124 5.52 -11.41 -1.93
C THR A 124 6.69 -11.08 -1.00
N LEU A 125 6.89 -11.89 0.05
CA LEU A 125 8.04 -11.75 0.94
C LEU A 125 9.36 -12.10 0.24
N GLY A 126 9.35 -13.06 -0.69
CA GLY A 126 10.47 -13.48 -1.52
C GLY A 126 10.88 -12.45 -2.57
N ALA A 127 9.96 -11.58 -3.00
CA ALA A 127 10.26 -10.38 -3.80
C ALA A 127 11.08 -9.32 -3.02
N GLY A 128 11.42 -9.58 -1.76
CA GLY A 128 12.28 -8.75 -0.92
C GLY A 128 11.52 -7.71 -0.07
N THR A 129 10.20 -7.73 -0.08
CA THR A 129 9.38 -6.86 0.78
C THR A 129 9.66 -7.16 2.25
N ARG A 130 9.66 -6.13 3.10
CA ARG A 130 9.85 -6.32 4.54
C ARG A 130 8.60 -6.93 5.17
N TRP A 131 7.42 -6.52 4.69
CA TRP A 131 6.11 -6.99 5.15
C TRP A 131 5.18 -7.36 3.99
N ALA A 132 4.36 -8.37 4.22
CA ALA A 132 3.23 -8.74 3.38
C ALA A 132 1.92 -8.31 4.05
N ILE A 133 1.00 -7.73 3.28
CA ILE A 133 -0.25 -7.16 3.75
C ILE A 133 -1.42 -8.06 3.35
N LEU A 134 -2.07 -8.69 4.33
CA LEU A 134 -3.30 -9.44 4.14
C LEU A 134 -4.50 -8.52 4.43
N GLY A 135 -5.32 -8.29 3.42
CA GLY A 135 -6.59 -7.57 3.56
C GLY A 135 -7.76 -8.54 3.72
N THR A 136 -8.54 -8.70 2.66
CA THR A 136 -9.71 -9.60 2.59
C THR A 136 -9.48 -11.00 3.16
N SER A 137 -8.32 -11.62 2.89
CA SER A 137 -8.01 -12.95 3.38
C SER A 137 -7.85 -13.01 4.90
N ALA A 138 -7.33 -11.95 5.53
CA ALA A 138 -7.26 -11.88 7.00
C ALA A 138 -8.65 -11.80 7.64
N ALA A 139 -9.63 -11.19 6.97
CA ALA A 139 -11.01 -11.12 7.45
C ALA A 139 -11.81 -12.41 7.21
N LEU A 140 -11.51 -13.13 6.11
CA LEU A 140 -12.28 -14.31 5.69
C LEU A 140 -11.68 -15.64 6.13
N ASP A 141 -10.37 -15.70 6.41
CA ASP A 141 -9.65 -16.93 6.72
C ASP A 141 -8.66 -16.71 7.88
N ALA A 142 -9.18 -16.91 9.10
CA ALA A 142 -8.39 -16.83 10.32
C ALA A 142 -7.28 -17.89 10.38
N ALA A 143 -7.47 -19.06 9.76
CA ALA A 143 -6.48 -20.14 9.77
C ALA A 143 -5.27 -19.78 8.91
N LEU A 144 -5.50 -19.17 7.74
CA LEU A 144 -4.45 -18.62 6.88
C LEU A 144 -3.67 -17.52 7.61
N LEU A 145 -4.37 -16.56 8.23
CA LEU A 145 -3.72 -15.47 8.96
C LEU A 145 -2.82 -16.00 10.09
N ASP A 146 -3.35 -16.92 10.89
CA ASP A 146 -2.64 -17.55 12.01
C ASP A 146 -1.43 -18.37 11.52
N ALA A 147 -1.57 -19.13 10.43
CA ALA A 147 -0.46 -19.83 9.79
C ALA A 147 0.62 -18.87 9.26
N ALA A 148 0.23 -17.77 8.61
CA ALA A 148 1.16 -16.77 8.09
C ALA A 148 1.93 -16.08 9.22
N CYS A 149 1.25 -15.67 10.28
CA CYS A 149 1.85 -15.05 11.46
C CYS A 149 2.86 -15.97 12.15
N ARG A 150 2.56 -17.27 12.27
CA ARG A 150 3.51 -18.26 12.81
C ARG A 150 4.71 -18.47 11.91
N ARG A 151 4.51 -18.54 10.58
CA ARG A 151 5.59 -18.83 9.64
C ARG A 151 6.50 -17.64 9.40
N TRP A 152 5.98 -16.42 9.45
CA TRP A 152 6.74 -15.17 9.23
C TRP A 152 6.51 -14.14 10.36
N PRO A 153 7.00 -14.40 11.58
CA PRO A 153 6.76 -13.54 12.73
C PRO A 153 7.29 -12.12 12.50
N GLY A 154 6.46 -11.12 12.81
CA GLY A 154 6.78 -9.70 12.65
C GLY A 154 6.82 -9.19 11.21
N ARG A 155 6.44 -10.02 10.23
CA ARG A 155 6.42 -9.67 8.79
C ARG A 155 5.03 -9.64 8.16
N ILE A 156 3.99 -9.91 8.93
CA ILE A 156 2.60 -9.87 8.46
C ILE A 156 1.93 -8.59 8.96
N LEU A 157 1.27 -7.88 8.06
CA LEU A 157 0.38 -6.77 8.36
C LEU A 157 -1.04 -7.11 7.93
N VAL A 158 -2.03 -6.60 8.67
CA VAL A 158 -3.45 -6.74 8.31
C VAL A 158 -3.96 -5.38 7.83
N GLY A 159 -4.49 -5.35 6.61
CA GLY A 159 -5.21 -4.19 6.08
C GLY A 159 -6.68 -4.30 6.41
N VAL A 160 -7.25 -3.28 7.07
CA VAL A 160 -8.68 -3.21 7.39
C VAL A 160 -9.25 -1.98 6.71
N ASP A 161 -9.97 -2.21 5.62
CA ASP A 161 -10.75 -1.19 4.94
C ASP A 161 -12.17 -1.19 5.54
N ALA A 162 -12.75 -0.02 5.77
CA ALA A 162 -14.07 0.08 6.38
C ALA A 162 -14.98 1.08 5.66
N VAL A 163 -16.25 0.72 5.54
CA VAL A 163 -17.33 1.55 4.99
C VAL A 163 -18.56 1.42 5.89
N ASP A 164 -19.09 2.55 6.37
CA ASP A 164 -20.26 2.61 7.27
C ASP A 164 -20.18 1.66 8.48
N GLY A 165 -19.00 1.54 9.12
CA GLY A 165 -18.81 0.64 10.25
C GLY A 165 -18.85 -0.85 9.90
N ARG A 166 -18.57 -1.19 8.65
CA ARG A 166 -18.42 -2.58 8.16
C ARG A 166 -17.06 -2.74 7.50
N VAL A 167 -16.49 -3.94 7.55
CA VAL A 167 -15.21 -4.26 6.89
C VAL A 167 -15.46 -4.44 5.39
N ALA A 168 -14.82 -3.62 4.56
CA ALA A 168 -14.84 -3.80 3.11
C ALA A 168 -13.87 -4.91 2.71
N VAL A 169 -14.33 -5.82 1.85
CA VAL A 169 -13.56 -6.97 1.37
C VAL A 169 -13.66 -7.10 -0.15
N ARG A 170 -12.86 -8.01 -0.72
CA ARG A 170 -12.77 -8.31 -2.16
C ARG A 170 -12.53 -7.04 -3.00
N GLY A 171 -11.59 -6.19 -2.56
CA GLY A 171 -11.29 -4.94 -3.26
C GLY A 171 -12.47 -3.96 -3.27
N TRP A 172 -13.08 -3.75 -2.10
CA TRP A 172 -14.21 -2.82 -1.90
C TRP A 172 -15.53 -3.20 -2.59
N THR A 173 -15.66 -4.44 -3.09
CA THR A 173 -16.87 -4.92 -3.77
C THR A 173 -17.89 -5.60 -2.86
N ASP A 174 -17.52 -5.88 -1.61
CA ASP A 174 -18.34 -6.63 -0.64
C ASP A 174 -18.04 -6.15 0.80
N VAL A 175 -18.92 -6.45 1.76
CA VAL A 175 -18.81 -5.98 3.16
C VAL A 175 -19.15 -7.05 4.20
N LEU A 176 -18.44 -7.03 5.33
CA LEU A 176 -18.68 -7.87 6.51
C LEU A 176 -19.00 -7.02 7.74
N PRO A 177 -19.79 -7.51 8.71
CA PRO A 177 -19.93 -6.83 9.99
C PRO A 177 -18.57 -6.72 10.71
N LEU A 178 -18.36 -5.59 11.40
CA LEU A 178 -17.22 -5.40 12.33
C LEU A 178 -17.39 -6.25 13.60
#